data_AF-A0A6C1KB96-F1
#
_entry.id   AF-A0A6C1KB96-F1
#
_cell.length_a   1.000
_cell.length_b   1.000
_cell.length_c   1.000
_cell.angle_alpha   90.00
_cell.angle_beta   90.00
_cell.angle_gamma   90.00
#
_symmetry.space_group_name_H-M   'P 1'
#
loop_
_entity.id
_entity.type
_entity.pdbx_description
1 polymer ?
#
loop_
_entity_poly.entity_id
_entity_poly.type
_entity_poly.pdbx_seq_one_letter_code
_entity_poly.pdbx_strand_id
1 'polypeptide(L)'
;MAVITSQNPNAEALREFWKSLSTRERSEAARKLDTSVAYLRQVLACGRTPGAVLARDLERVFEARIARHQLRPDLYDVPAGSADLEPILPSDSHIRQCADTAVQASSVEVAQ
;
A
#
# COMPACT_ATOMS: atom_id res chain seq x y z
N MET A 1 5.45 29.42 -20.06
CA MET A 1 4.61 28.20 -20.05
C MET A 1 5.28 27.18 -19.15
N ALA A 2 4.91 27.13 -17.87
CA ALA A 2 5.40 26.08 -16.98
C ALA A 2 4.60 24.81 -17.30
N VAL A 3 5.18 23.89 -18.07
CA VAL A 3 4.65 22.53 -18.15
C VAL A 3 4.85 21.97 -16.76
N ILE A 4 3.82 22.04 -15.92
CA ILE A 4 3.74 21.25 -14.70
C ILE A 4 3.59 19.81 -15.21
N THR A 5 4.70 19.18 -15.59
CA THR A 5 4.74 17.73 -15.67
C THR A 5 4.41 17.28 -14.25
N SER A 6 3.19 16.78 -14.05
CA SER A 6 2.80 16.12 -12.82
C SER A 6 3.91 15.12 -12.50
N GLN A 7 4.79 15.48 -11.57
CA GLN A 7 5.98 14.71 -11.23
C GLN A 7 5.44 13.51 -10.47
N ASN A 8 5.14 12.43 -11.20
CA ASN A 8 4.79 11.17 -10.58
C ASN A 8 6.10 10.66 -9.96
N PRO A 9 6.27 10.72 -8.63
CA PRO A 9 7.55 10.38 -7.98
C PRO A 9 7.97 8.94 -8.29
N ASN A 10 6.98 8.10 -8.57
CA ASN A 10 7.15 6.72 -9.00
C ASN A 10 7.86 6.60 -10.37
N ALA A 11 7.48 7.45 -11.33
CA ALA A 11 8.09 7.45 -12.67
C ALA A 11 9.53 7.96 -12.66
N GLU A 12 9.86 8.88 -11.75
CA GLU A 12 11.23 9.35 -11.57
C GLU A 12 12.12 8.28 -10.92
N ALA A 13 11.63 7.61 -9.87
CA ALA A 13 12.34 6.49 -9.24
C ALA A 13 12.65 5.35 -10.24
N LEU A 14 11.71 4.99 -11.12
CA LEU A 14 11.94 3.99 -12.18
C LEU A 14 13.01 4.43 -13.19
N ARG A 15 13.07 5.73 -13.50
CA ARG A 15 14.10 6.31 -14.39
C ARG A 15 15.47 6.28 -13.75
N GLU A 16 15.58 6.64 -12.48
CA GLU A 16 16.83 6.57 -11.72
C GLU A 16 17.32 5.13 -11.59
N PHE A 17 16.40 4.21 -11.29
CA PHE A 17 16.69 2.78 -11.27
C PHE A 17 17.24 2.28 -12.61
N TRP A 18 16.58 2.65 -13.72
CA TRP A 18 17.06 2.30 -15.05
C TRP A 18 18.48 2.84 -15.32
N LYS A 19 18.77 4.07 -14.90
CA LYS A 19 20.10 4.69 -15.03
C LYS A 19 21.16 3.97 -14.19
N SER A 20 20.80 3.51 -12.99
CA SER A 20 21.69 2.77 -12.09
C SER A 20 22.08 1.40 -12.64
N LEU A 21 21.23 0.76 -13.44
CA LEU A 21 21.54 -0.54 -14.05
C LEU A 21 22.66 -0.46 -15.09
N SER A 22 23.58 -1.41 -15.04
CA SER A 22 24.63 -1.59 -16.04
C SER A 22 24.08 -2.13 -17.37
N THR A 23 24.78 -1.88 -18.48
CA THR A 23 24.41 -2.42 -19.81
C THR A 23 24.29 -3.95 -19.81
N ARG A 24 25.14 -4.61 -19.03
CA ARG A 24 25.11 -6.06 -18.83
C ARG A 24 23.85 -6.51 -18.09
N GLU A 25 23.51 -5.90 -16.95
CA GLU A 25 22.30 -6.21 -16.19
C GLU A 25 21.03 -6.01 -17.02
N ARG A 26 20.97 -4.93 -17.80
CA ARG A 26 19.84 -4.66 -18.72
C ARG A 26 19.69 -5.77 -19.76
N SER A 27 20.80 -6.27 -20.29
CA SER A 27 20.81 -7.34 -21.30
C SER A 27 20.47 -8.71 -20.70
N GLU A 28 20.96 -9.00 -19.48
CA GLU A 28 20.62 -10.23 -18.76
C GLU A 28 19.14 -10.26 -18.38
N ALA A 29 18.59 -9.15 -17.89
CA ALA A 29 17.16 -9.02 -17.60
C ALA A 29 16.31 -9.21 -18.86
N ALA A 30 16.70 -8.59 -19.98
CA ALA A 30 15.99 -8.75 -21.26
C ALA A 30 15.94 -10.21 -21.71
N ARG A 31 17.04 -10.96 -21.58
CA ARG A 31 17.08 -12.40 -21.88
C ARG A 31 16.22 -13.23 -20.94
N LYS A 32 16.24 -12.96 -19.64
CA LYS A 32 15.43 -13.69 -18.64
C LYS A 32 13.92 -13.50 -18.89
N LEU A 33 13.53 -12.30 -19.32
CA LEU A 33 12.15 -11.87 -19.54
C LEU A 33 11.62 -12.16 -20.96
N ASP A 34 12.43 -12.80 -21.82
CA ASP A 34 12.15 -12.98 -23.24
C ASP A 34 11.68 -11.68 -23.93
N THR A 35 12.38 -10.58 -23.64
CA THR A 35 12.05 -9.24 -24.14
C THR A 35 13.29 -8.51 -24.65
N SER A 36 13.11 -7.26 -25.10
CA SER A 36 14.20 -6.42 -25.59
C SER A 36 14.59 -5.35 -24.58
N VAL A 37 15.88 -5.02 -24.53
CA VAL A 37 16.40 -3.88 -23.73
C VAL A 37 15.68 -2.57 -24.10
N ALA A 38 15.36 -2.39 -25.38
CA ALA A 38 14.58 -1.25 -25.86
C ALA A 38 13.16 -1.22 -25.25
N TYR A 39 12.51 -2.38 -25.13
CA TYR A 39 11.19 -2.49 -24.52
C TYR A 39 11.24 -2.23 -23.01
N LEU A 40 12.25 -2.77 -22.32
CA LEU A 40 12.50 -2.46 -20.90
C LEU A 40 12.72 -0.97 -20.67
N ARG A 41 13.48 -0.30 -21.54
CA ARG A 41 13.65 1.15 -21.49
C ARG A 41 12.33 1.89 -21.68
N GLN A 42 11.49 1.45 -22.61
CA GLN A 42 10.18 2.07 -22.82
C GLN A 42 9.31 1.97 -21.55
N VAL A 43 9.34 0.82 -20.89
CA VAL A 43 8.57 0.57 -19.66
C VAL A 43 9.12 1.41 -18.49
N LEU A 44 10.42 1.30 -18.22
CA LEU A 44 11.03 1.88 -17.00
C LEU A 44 11.38 3.37 -17.13
N ALA A 45 11.68 3.86 -18.34
CA ALA A 45 12.17 5.23 -18.54
C ALA A 45 11.20 6.13 -19.33
N CYS A 46 10.39 5.55 -20.21
CA CYS A 46 9.42 6.29 -21.04
C CYS A 46 7.97 6.20 -20.52
N GLY A 47 7.71 5.44 -19.45
CA GLY A 47 6.38 5.35 -18.84
C GLY A 47 5.41 4.46 -19.63
N ARG A 48 5.89 3.50 -20.42
CA ARG A 48 5.03 2.53 -21.10
C ARG A 48 4.47 1.53 -20.08
N THR A 49 3.17 1.31 -20.11
CA THR A 49 2.49 0.35 -19.24
C THR A 49 2.74 -1.10 -19.70
N PRO A 50 3.41 -1.96 -18.89
CA PRO A 50 3.61 -3.36 -19.23
C PRO A 50 2.36 -4.20 -18.95
N GLY A 51 2.29 -5.40 -19.53
CA GLY A 51 1.26 -6.39 -19.18
C GLY A 51 1.40 -6.90 -17.74
N ALA A 52 0.31 -7.41 -17.14
CA ALA A 52 0.30 -7.89 -15.76
C ALA A 52 1.31 -9.02 -15.49
N VAL A 53 1.47 -9.94 -16.46
CA VAL A 53 2.45 -11.04 -16.39
C VAL A 53 3.88 -10.50 -16.38
N LEU A 54 4.20 -9.59 -17.31
CA LEU A 54 5.53 -8.99 -17.41
C LEU A 54 5.89 -8.17 -16.16
N ALA A 55 4.91 -7.45 -15.58
CA ALA A 55 5.12 -6.74 -14.33
C ALA A 55 5.51 -7.68 -13.18
N ARG A 56 4.89 -8.86 -13.09
CA ARG A 56 5.23 -9.88 -12.10
C ARG A 56 6.61 -10.48 -12.32
N ASP A 57 6.96 -10.72 -13.58
CA ASP A 57 8.26 -11.28 -13.91
C ASP A 57 9.39 -10.27 -13.65
N LEU A 58 9.16 -8.99 -13.95
CA LEU A 58 10.06 -7.89 -13.60
C LEU A 58 10.35 -7.83 -12.08
N GLU A 59 9.32 -7.90 -11.24
CA GLU A 59 9.48 -7.93 -9.78
C GLU A 59 10.34 -9.13 -9.34
N ARG A 60 10.16 -10.30 -9.96
CA ARG A 60 10.93 -11.51 -9.66
C ARG A 60 12.38 -11.41 -10.15
N VAL A 61 12.62 -10.90 -11.35
CA VAL A 61 13.97 -10.79 -11.96
C VAL A 61 14.83 -9.75 -11.26
N PHE A 62 14.21 -8.67 -10.77
CA PHE A 62 14.89 -7.61 -10.03
C PHE A 62 14.82 -7.79 -8.51
N GLU A 63 14.46 -8.99 -8.01
CA GLU A 63 14.47 -9.33 -6.59
C GLU A 63 13.75 -8.29 -5.71
N ALA A 64 12.55 -7.86 -6.14
CA ALA A 64 11.73 -6.84 -5.48
C ALA A 64 12.35 -5.42 -5.38
N ARG A 65 13.44 -5.12 -6.09
CA ARG A 65 13.94 -3.73 -6.25
C ARG A 65 12.98 -2.84 -7.03
N ILE A 66 12.11 -3.45 -7.83
CA ILE A 66 10.97 -2.81 -8.49
C ILE A 66 9.73 -3.61 -8.15
N ALA A 67 8.67 -2.94 -7.71
CA ALA A 67 7.43 -3.61 -7.34
C ALA A 67 6.38 -3.52 -8.46
N ARG A 68 5.49 -4.51 -8.54
CA ARG A 68 4.42 -4.55 -9.56
C ARG A 68 3.51 -3.33 -9.53
N HIS A 69 3.27 -2.76 -8.34
CA HIS A 69 2.45 -1.56 -8.16
C HIS A 69 3.09 -0.30 -8.76
N GLN A 70 4.43 -0.23 -8.82
CA GLN A 70 5.14 0.89 -9.47
C GLN A 70 4.95 0.88 -10.98
N LEU A 71 4.91 -0.33 -11.57
CA LEU A 71 4.72 -0.53 -13.01
C LEU A 71 3.24 -0.44 -13.44
N ARG A 72 2.33 -0.84 -12.56
CA ARG A 72 0.88 -0.87 -12.78
C ARG A 72 0.14 -0.37 -11.54
N PRO A 73 0.20 0.94 -11.24
CA PRO A 73 -0.61 1.51 -10.17
C PRO A 73 -2.10 1.27 -10.46
N ASP A 74 -2.52 1.37 -11.73
CA ASP A 74 -3.89 1.11 -12.18
C ASP A 74 -4.49 -0.26 -11.76
N LEU A 75 -3.66 -1.29 -11.56
CA LEU A 75 -4.13 -2.64 -11.15
C LEU A 75 -3.94 -2.95 -9.67
N TYR A 76 -2.94 -2.33 -9.03
CA TYR A 76 -2.47 -2.73 -7.70
C TYR A 76 -2.51 -1.60 -6.68
N ASP A 77 -2.70 -0.36 -7.13
CA ASP A 77 -3.22 0.72 -6.30
C ASP A 77 -4.70 0.43 -6.12
N VAL A 78 -4.99 -0.52 -5.23
CA VAL A 78 -6.30 -0.59 -4.63
C VAL A 78 -6.38 0.70 -3.84
N PRO A 79 -7.24 1.69 -4.17
CA PRO A 79 -7.66 2.57 -3.11
C PRO A 79 -8.22 1.60 -2.08
N ALA A 80 -7.54 1.47 -0.95
CA ALA A 80 -8.17 0.96 0.24
C ALA A 80 -9.32 1.95 0.50
N GLY A 81 -10.45 1.74 -0.20
CA GLY A 81 -11.71 2.23 0.28
C GLY A 81 -11.80 1.63 1.67
N SER A 82 -11.78 2.51 2.67
CA SER A 82 -12.50 2.27 3.92
C SER A 82 -12.26 0.88 4.51
N ALA A 83 -11.04 0.62 4.97
CA ALA A 83 -10.95 0.17 6.35
C ALA A 83 -10.96 1.49 7.16
N ASP A 84 -12.08 2.08 7.56
CA ASP A 84 -13.12 1.48 8.40
C ASP A 84 -12.63 0.26 9.18
N LEU A 85 -11.43 0.38 9.74
CA LEU A 85 -11.25 -0.10 11.08
C LEU A 85 -11.92 0.96 11.95
N GLU A 86 -13.24 0.85 12.12
CA GLU A 86 -13.78 1.10 13.45
C GLU A 86 -12.79 0.40 14.41
N PRO A 87 -12.17 1.11 15.36
CA PRO A 87 -11.45 0.40 16.40
C PRO A 87 -12.50 -0.52 17.01
N ILE A 88 -12.33 -1.83 16.81
CA ILE A 88 -13.06 -2.86 17.54
C ILE A 88 -12.97 -2.43 18.99
N LEU A 89 -14.05 -1.82 19.46
CA LEU A 89 -14.25 -1.54 20.86
C LEU A 89 -13.98 -2.89 21.52
N PRO A 90 -13.07 -2.99 22.51
CA PRO A 90 -13.08 -4.17 23.34
C PRO A 90 -14.53 -4.29 23.80
N SER A 91 -15.15 -5.42 23.49
CA SER A 91 -16.50 -5.73 23.89
C SER A 91 -16.52 -5.60 25.41
N ASP A 92 -16.94 -4.43 25.90
CA ASP A 92 -17.06 -4.23 27.34
C ASP A 92 -18.20 -5.14 27.75
N SER A 93 -17.76 -6.11 28.52
CA SER A 93 -18.49 -7.28 28.91
C SER A 93 -19.82 -6.87 29.49
N HIS A 94 -20.87 -7.54 29.01
CA HIS A 94 -22.18 -7.58 29.64
C HIS A 94 -22.07 -8.21 31.04
N ILE A 95 -21.46 -7.51 31.99
CA ILE A 95 -21.65 -7.77 33.41
C ILE A 95 -22.96 -7.08 33.77
N ARG A 96 -24.02 -7.87 33.64
CA ARG A 96 -25.28 -7.67 34.34
C ARG A 96 -24.99 -7.53 35.83
N GLN A 97 -24.79 -6.32 36.33
CA GLN A 97 -25.12 -6.03 37.71
C GLN A 97 -26.64 -5.88 37.77
N CYS A 98 -27.30 -7.05 37.86
CA CYS A 98 -28.65 -7.12 38.35
C CYS A 98 -28.70 -6.44 39.72
N ALA A 99 -29.53 -5.41 39.78
CA ALA A 99 -30.27 -4.93 40.92
C ALA A 99 -30.00 -5.64 42.27
N ASP A 100 -29.51 -4.88 43.24
CA ASP A 100 -30.03 -5.00 44.60
C ASP A 100 -30.74 -3.69 44.94
N THR A 101 -32.06 -3.74 44.86
CA THR A 101 -32.98 -2.74 45.37
C THR A 101 -33.45 -3.22 46.74
N ALA A 102 -33.12 -2.47 47.78
CA ALA A 102 -33.84 -2.24 49.03
C ALA A 102 -32.79 -1.93 50.12
N VAL A 103 -32.89 -0.90 50.94
CA VAL A 103 -34.06 -0.55 51.74
C VAL A 103 -33.97 0.92 52.18
N GLN A 104 -35.14 1.52 52.23
CA GLN A 104 -35.43 2.91 52.55
C GLN A 104 -35.28 3.26 54.04
N ALA A 105 -34.90 4.52 54.25
CA ALA A 105 -35.51 5.53 55.12
C ALA A 105 -35.52 5.40 56.67
N SER A 106 -35.44 6.61 57.24
CA SER A 106 -35.69 7.05 58.63
C SER A 106 -34.55 6.79 59.63
N SER A 107 -34.18 7.71 60.54
CA SER A 107 -34.91 8.87 61.04
C SER A 107 -33.95 9.92 61.63
N VAL A 108 -34.24 11.17 61.31
CA VAL A 108 -34.12 12.41 62.09
C VAL A 108 -33.94 12.28 63.63
N GLU A 109 -33.03 13.13 64.13
CA GLU A 109 -33.02 13.87 65.43
C GLU A 109 -32.77 13.24 66.82
N VAL A 110 -32.04 14.07 67.58
CA VAL A 110 -32.21 14.48 69.00
C VAL A 110 -31.32 13.87 70.08
N ALA A 111 -30.87 14.81 70.91
CA ALA A 111 -29.95 14.79 72.02
C ALA A 111 -30.38 13.93 73.22
N GLN A 112 -29.39 13.49 73.99
CA GLN A 112 -29.22 13.89 75.41
C GLN A 112 -27.78 13.64 75.86
#